data_AF-A0A352T2B9-F1
#
_entry.id   AF-A0A352T2B9-F1
#
_cell.length_a   1.000
_cell.length_b   1.000
_cell.length_c   1.000
_cell.angle_alpha   90.00
_cell.angle_beta   90.00
_cell.angle_gamma   90.00
#
_symmetry.space_group_name_H-M   'P 1'
#
loop_
_entity.id
_entity.type
_entity.pdbx_description
1 polymer ?
#
loop_
_entity_poly.entity_id
_entity_poly.type
_entity_poly.pdbx_seq_one_letter_code
_entity_poly.pdbx_strand_id
1 'polypeptide(L)' 'LVTKETGIRGGFPEKISAALKEGIIPLVIKRQENKKSYSMDEIRTAMEEILGN' A
#
# COMPACT_ATOMS: atom_id res chain seq x y z
N LEU A 1 -19.19 -0.55 5.78
CA LEU A 1 -18.41 -0.41 4.51
C LEU A 1 -17.20 -1.35 4.58
N VAL A 2 -16.98 -2.23 3.61
CA VAL A 2 -15.76 -3.05 3.54
C VAL A 2 -14.87 -2.51 2.42
N THR A 3 -13.66 -2.04 2.73
CA THR A 3 -12.74 -1.49 1.73
C THR A 3 -11.28 -1.85 2.04
N LYS A 4 -10.46 -1.99 1.00
CA LYS A 4 -9.00 -2.14 1.13
C LYS A 4 -8.34 -0.76 1.16
N GLU A 5 -7.22 -0.67 1.86
CA GLU A 5 -6.34 0.51 1.80
C GLU A 5 -5.52 0.46 0.49
N THR A 6 -6.07 1.03 -0.58
CA THR A 6 -5.41 1.08 -1.91
C THR A 6 -4.80 2.47 -2.15
N GLY A 7 -3.55 2.50 -2.62
CA GLY A 7 -2.67 3.67 -2.60
C GLY A 7 -3.11 4.89 -3.42
N ILE A 8 -2.71 6.05 -2.91
CA ILE A 8 -2.45 7.39 -3.46
C ILE A 8 -3.52 8.05 -4.37
N ARG A 9 -4.29 7.32 -5.18
CA ARG A 9 -5.35 7.91 -6.04
C ARG A 9 -6.73 7.85 -5.37
N GLY A 10 -6.99 8.87 -4.56
CA GLY A 10 -8.25 9.61 -4.36
C GLY A 10 -9.53 8.81 -4.14
N GLY A 11 -9.84 8.49 -2.88
CA GLY A 11 -11.16 7.96 -2.54
C GLY A 11 -11.21 7.21 -1.23
N PHE A 12 -10.08 6.75 -0.70
CA PHE A 12 -10.08 6.02 0.58
C PHE A 12 -10.50 6.93 1.75
N PRO A 13 -9.86 8.09 1.99
CA PRO A 13 -10.31 9.03 3.02
C PRO A 13 -11.77 9.47 2.85
N GLU A 14 -12.19 9.74 1.61
CA GLU A 14 -13.52 10.23 1.27
C GLU A 14 -14.60 9.18 1.53
N LYS A 15 -14.35 7.91 1.18
CA LYS A 15 -15.27 6.78 1.44
C LYS A 15 -15.40 6.48 2.92
N ILE A 16 -14.31 6.59 3.69
CA ILE A 16 -14.34 6.42 5.14
C ILE A 16 -15.12 7.56 5.80
N SER A 17 -14.85 8.81 5.40
CA SER A 17 -15.56 9.99 5.93
C SER A 17 -17.06 9.95 5.65
N ALA A 18 -17.46 9.58 4.43
CA ALA A 18 -18.87 9.42 4.08
C ALA A 18 -19.55 8.31 4.90
N ALA A 19 -18.90 7.15 5.05
CA ALA A 19 -19.45 6.05 5.85
C ALA A 19 -19.65 6.46 7.33
N LEU A 20 -18.68 7.17 7.92
CA LEU A 20 -18.78 7.64 9.30
C LEU A 20 -19.90 8.67 9.50
N LYS A 21 -20.11 9.58 8.54
CA LYS A 21 -21.21 10.57 8.58
C LYS A 21 -22.59 9.93 8.61
N GLU A 22 -22.76 8.80 7.92
CA GLU A 22 -24.00 8.03 7.86
C GLU A 22 -24.14 7.02 9.02
N GLY A 23 -23.24 7.04 10.01
CA GLY A 23 -23.24 6.09 11.13
C GLY A 23 -22.84 4.66 10.75
N ILE A 24 -22.26 4.46 9.56
CA ILE A 24 -21.84 3.16 9.07
C ILE A 24 -20.43 2.85 9.59
N ILE A 25 -20.28 1.74 10.29
CA ILE A 25 -18.97 1.25 10.76
C ILE A 25 -18.14 0.77 9.54
N PRO A 26 -16.96 1.38 9.26
CA PRO A 26 -16.07 0.92 8.22
C PRO A 26 -15.16 -0.20 8.74
N LEU A 27 -15.05 -1.29 7.97
CA LEU A 27 -14.08 -2.36 8.19
C LEU A 27 -13.00 -2.27 7.10
N VAL A 28 -11.80 -1.86 7.51
CA VAL A 28 -10.67 -1.65 6.60
C VAL A 28 -9.80 -2.90 6.58
N ILE A 29 -9.64 -3.48 5.39
CA ILE A 29 -8.69 -4.57 5.15
C ILE A 29 -7.34 -3.93 4.85
N LYS A 30 -6.43 -3.97 5.83
CA LYS A 30 -5.05 -3.49 5.68
C LYS A 30 -4.33 -4.31 4.62
N ARG A 31 -3.41 -3.66 3.90
CA ARG A 31 -2.44 -4.36 3.06
C ARG A 31 -1.56 -5.20 4.00
N GLN A 32 -1.33 -6.47 3.66
CA GLN A 32 -0.37 -7.27 4.41
C GLN A 32 0.99 -6.57 4.32
N GLU A 33 1.62 -6.31 5.47
CA GLU A 33 3.01 -5.86 5.56
C GLU A 33 3.94 -7.01 5.14
N ASN A 34 3.84 -7.44 3.88
CA ASN A 34 4.72 -8.46 3.36
C ASN A 34 6.02 -7.81 2.88
N LYS A 35 6.97 -7.87 3.81
CA LYS A 35 8.36 -8.33 3.70
C LYS A 35 9.20 -7.76 2.55
N LYS A 36 10.12 -6.89 2.98
CA LYS A 36 11.35 -6.43 2.32
C LYS A 36 11.11 -5.68 1.01
N SER A 37 11.00 -4.36 1.12
CA SER A 37 11.24 -3.45 0.00
C SER A 37 12.74 -3.36 -0.25
N TYR A 38 13.15 -3.37 -1.51
CA TYR A 38 14.52 -3.09 -1.90
C TYR A 38 14.64 -1.63 -2.29
N SER A 39 15.68 -0.98 -1.79
CA SER A 39 16.13 0.32 -2.27
C SER A 39 16.66 0.21 -3.70
N MET A 40 16.71 1.34 -4.41
CA MET A 40 17.31 1.37 -5.76
C MET A 40 18.79 0.98 -5.76
N ASP A 41 19.49 1.19 -4.64
CA ASP A 41 20.87 0.77 -4.47
C ASP A 41 20.99 -0.75 -4.31
N GLU A 42 20.12 -1.38 -3.51
CA GLU A 42 20.07 -2.85 -3.42
C GLU A 42 19.75 -3.51 -4.78
N ILE A 43 18.88 -2.87 -5.57
CA ILE A 43 18.57 -3.33 -6.93
C ILE A 43 19.81 -3.20 -7.82
N ARG A 44 20.54 -2.08 -7.75
CA ARG A 44 21.75 -1.84 -8.55
C ARG A 44 22.84 -2.87 -8.21
N THR A 45 23.12 -3.07 -6.92
CA THR A 45 24.13 -4.04 -6.47
C THR A 45 23.79 -5.46 -6.95
N ALA A 46 22.53 -5.88 -6.83
CA ALA A 46 22.10 -7.18 -7.34
C ALA A 46 22.27 -7.28 -8.88
N MET A 47 22.04 -6.18 -9.62
CA MET A 47 22.26 -6.16 -11.06
C MET A 47 23.75 -6.24 -11.43
N GLU A 48 24.63 -5.57 -10.70
CA GLU A 48 26.08 -5.64 -10.91
C GLU A 48 26.61 -7.06 -10.67
N GLU A 49 26.17 -7.71 -9.59
CA GLU A 49 26.51 -9.11 -9.28
C GLU A 49 26.06 -10.09 -10.39
N ILE A 50 24.86 -9.89 -10.95
CA ILE A 50 24.33 -10.73 -12.04
C ILE A 50 25.10 -10.49 -13.35
N LEU A 51 25.50 -9.26 -13.61
CA LEU A 51 26.16 -8.85 -14.86
C LEU A 51 27.69 -9.04 -14.84
N GLY A 52 28.28 -9.37 -13.68
CA GLY A 52 29.68 -9.78 -13.54
C GLY A 52 30.69 -8.64 -13.71
N ASN A 53 30.30 -7.41 -13.35
CA ASN A 53 31.21 -6.25 -13.27
C ASN A 53 31.71 -6.04 -11.84
#